data_AF-A0A8J7FWL9-F1
#
_entry.id   AF-A0A8J7FWL9-F1
#
_cell.length_a   1.000
_cell.length_b   1.000
_cell.length_c   1.000
_cell.angle_alpha   90.00
_cell.angle_beta   90.00
_cell.angle_gamma   90.00
#
_symmetry.space_group_name_H-M   'P 1'
#
loop_
_entity.id
_entity.type
_entity.pdbx_description
1 polymer ?
#
loop_
_entity_poly.entity_id
_entity_poly.type
_entity_poly.pdbx_seq_one_letter_code
_entity_poly.pdbx_strand_id
1 'polypeptide(L)'
;MGMFDYFVGSLRCPVCQNISRADSSTNMQTKLCNKPSLDELGVGHKLSINQQIAEAAGYLTVQQPNPDEAIHILNTWECPFCGTPYNWAQITVQNEMIEEVLAVAKSREVLSQVHFVSEECLISLAEALRMPYNNLRRYELIPALIKQV
;
A
#
# COMPACT_ATOMS: atom_id res chain seq x y z
N MET A 1 17.27 -12.29 -4.72
CA MET A 1 15.87 -11.88 -4.49
C MET A 1 15.71 -11.72 -3.00
N GLY A 2 15.28 -10.56 -2.50
CA GLY A 2 15.03 -10.39 -1.06
C GLY A 2 13.74 -11.13 -0.67
N MET A 3 13.73 -11.73 0.53
CA MET A 3 12.54 -12.37 1.10
C MET A 3 11.50 -11.29 1.48
N PHE A 4 10.21 -11.64 1.46
CA PHE A 4 9.07 -10.74 1.70
C PHE A 4 7.94 -11.49 2.41
N ASP A 5 6.94 -10.77 2.88
CA ASP A 5 5.66 -11.28 3.41
C ASP A 5 4.50 -10.80 2.54
N TYR A 6 3.28 -11.20 2.87
CA TYR A 6 2.07 -10.79 2.17
C TYR A 6 1.13 -10.05 3.10
N PHE A 7 0.62 -8.89 2.70
CA PHE A 7 -0.59 -8.37 3.34
C PHE A 7 -1.80 -9.18 2.85
N VAL A 8 -2.70 -9.52 3.77
CA VAL A 8 -3.91 -10.29 3.43
C VAL A 8 -5.17 -9.63 3.96
N GLY A 9 -6.23 -9.65 3.15
CA GLY A 9 -7.52 -9.05 3.47
C GLY A 9 -8.62 -9.52 2.51
N SER A 10 -9.88 -9.32 2.88
CA SER A 10 -11.02 -9.61 1.99
C SER A 10 -11.26 -8.40 1.07
N LEU A 11 -10.62 -8.38 -0.09
CA LEU A 11 -10.56 -7.22 -0.98
C LEU A 11 -11.58 -7.34 -2.12
N ARG A 12 -12.50 -6.37 -2.21
CA ARG A 12 -13.45 -6.29 -3.34
C ARG A 12 -12.75 -5.68 -4.56
N CYS A 13 -12.72 -6.42 -5.66
CA CYS A 13 -12.15 -5.93 -6.92
C CYS A 13 -13.03 -4.83 -7.52
N PRO A 14 -12.50 -3.66 -7.89
CA PRO A 14 -13.28 -2.60 -8.51
C PRO A 14 -13.75 -2.94 -9.93
N VAL A 15 -13.10 -3.91 -10.59
CA VAL A 15 -13.43 -4.31 -11.97
C VAL A 15 -14.48 -5.42 -12.00
N CYS A 16 -14.21 -6.57 -11.39
CA CYS A 16 -15.11 -7.74 -11.47
C CYS A 16 -16.02 -7.94 -10.25
N GLN A 17 -15.91 -7.09 -9.22
CA GLN A 17 -16.74 -7.09 -8.00
C GLN A 17 -16.62 -8.33 -7.10
N ASN A 18 -15.84 -9.35 -7.50
CA ASN A 18 -15.50 -10.48 -6.62
C ASN A 18 -14.66 -10.01 -5.43
N ILE A 19 -14.79 -10.72 -4.31
CA ILE A 19 -14.05 -10.48 -3.07
C ILE A 19 -12.96 -11.54 -2.96
N SER A 20 -11.70 -11.13 -2.84
CA SER A 20 -10.59 -12.06 -2.58
C SER A 20 -10.77 -12.75 -1.23
N ARG A 21 -10.13 -13.91 -1.09
CA ARG A 21 -9.87 -14.47 0.23
C ARG A 21 -8.84 -13.61 0.96
N ALA A 22 -8.88 -13.65 2.29
CA ALA A 22 -7.84 -13.08 3.13
C ALA A 22 -6.64 -14.04 3.22
N ASP A 23 -6.04 -14.30 2.07
CA ASP A 23 -4.83 -15.12 1.88
C ASP A 23 -3.90 -14.46 0.85
N SER A 24 -2.75 -15.08 0.61
CA SER A 24 -1.71 -14.60 -0.31
C SER A 24 -2.09 -14.62 -1.80
N SER A 25 -3.31 -15.05 -2.18
CA SER A 25 -3.75 -15.11 -3.58
C SER A 25 -3.80 -13.75 -4.30
N THR A 26 -3.83 -12.65 -3.55
CA THR A 26 -3.82 -11.28 -4.10
C THR A 26 -2.41 -10.78 -4.44
N ASN A 27 -1.38 -11.55 -4.08
CA ASN A 27 0.04 -11.24 -4.30
C ASN A 27 0.46 -9.84 -3.79
N MET A 28 -0.18 -9.34 -2.72
CA MET A 28 0.15 -8.04 -2.13
C MET A 28 1.38 -8.16 -1.22
N GLN A 29 2.57 -8.08 -1.82
CA GLN A 29 3.84 -8.31 -1.14
C GLN A 29 4.29 -7.11 -0.29
N THR A 30 5.04 -7.38 0.79
CA THR A 30 5.62 -6.35 1.66
C THR A 30 6.96 -6.79 2.27
N LYS A 31 7.82 -5.79 2.56
CA LYS A 31 9.11 -5.97 3.24
C LYS A 31 9.17 -5.22 4.56
N LEU A 32 8.02 -4.83 5.10
CA LEU A 32 7.93 -4.01 6.32
C LEU A 32 8.29 -4.80 7.60
N CYS A 33 8.23 -6.12 7.56
CA CYS A 33 8.74 -6.95 8.65
C CYS A 33 10.27 -7.00 8.66
N ASN A 34 10.86 -6.88 9.84
CA ASN A 34 12.32 -6.97 10.03
C ASN A 34 12.89 -8.35 9.67
N LYS A 35 12.06 -9.40 9.71
CA LYS A 35 12.42 -10.78 9.39
C LYS A 35 11.31 -11.39 8.53
N PRO A 36 11.25 -11.06 7.24
CA PRO A 36 10.23 -11.63 6.37
C PRO A 36 10.38 -13.15 6.31
N SER A 37 9.28 -13.89 6.26
CA SER A 37 9.26 -15.37 6.23
C SER A 37 8.20 -15.95 5.30
N LEU A 38 7.67 -15.13 4.38
CA LEU A 38 6.53 -15.46 3.52
C LEU A 38 5.23 -15.61 4.32
N ASP A 39 5.12 -14.87 5.42
CA ASP A 39 3.94 -14.90 6.29
C ASP A 39 2.77 -14.12 5.69
N GLU A 40 1.55 -14.48 6.10
CA GLU A 40 0.32 -13.78 5.74
C GLU A 40 -0.07 -12.79 6.87
N LEU A 41 0.18 -11.51 6.65
CA LEU A 41 -0.03 -10.40 7.57
C LEU A 41 -1.43 -9.80 7.37
N GLY A 42 -2.40 -10.28 8.14
CA GLY A 42 -3.78 -9.78 8.14
C GLY A 42 -4.13 -8.99 9.41
N VAL A 43 -5.41 -8.67 9.55
CA VAL A 43 -5.96 -8.04 10.77
C VAL A 43 -5.55 -8.83 12.03
N GLY A 44 -5.10 -8.12 13.06
CA GLY A 44 -4.63 -8.69 14.32
C GLY A 44 -3.18 -9.17 14.31
N HIS A 45 -2.43 -9.01 13.21
CA HIS A 45 -0.99 -9.24 13.20
C HIS A 45 -0.23 -8.00 13.67
N LYS A 46 0.90 -8.24 14.33
CA LYS A 46 1.81 -7.17 14.76
C LYS A 46 2.61 -6.64 13.58
N LEU A 47 2.64 -5.33 13.43
CA LEU A 47 3.45 -4.60 12.46
C LEU A 47 4.00 -3.32 13.10
N SER A 48 5.22 -3.39 13.64
CA SER A 48 5.95 -2.20 14.12
C SER A 48 6.55 -1.46 12.92
N ILE A 49 5.96 -0.31 12.57
CA ILE A 49 6.40 0.50 11.44
C ILE A 49 6.68 1.94 11.89
N ASN A 50 7.73 2.52 11.34
CA ASN A 50 8.04 3.94 11.39
C ASN A 50 8.62 4.38 10.03
N GLN A 51 8.90 5.67 9.86
CA GLN A 51 9.44 6.20 8.60
C GLN A 51 10.70 5.45 8.13
N GLN A 52 11.67 5.23 9.02
CA GLN A 52 12.94 4.59 8.68
C GLN A 52 12.73 3.15 8.18
N ILE A 53 11.84 2.40 8.84
CA ILE A 53 11.49 1.03 8.44
C ILE A 53 10.77 1.03 7.09
N ALA A 54 9.81 1.94 6.89
CA ALA A 54 9.05 2.05 5.66
C ALA A 54 9.97 2.36 4.46
N GLU A 55 10.85 3.34 4.61
CA GLU A 55 11.80 3.74 3.56
C GLU A 55 12.81 2.62 3.26
N ALA A 56 13.32 1.93 4.29
CA ALA A 56 14.19 0.77 4.10
C ALA A 56 13.48 -0.39 3.37
N ALA A 57 12.17 -0.53 3.54
CA ALA A 57 11.33 -1.50 2.85
C ALA A 57 10.94 -1.07 1.42
N GLY A 58 11.33 0.14 0.98
CA GLY A 58 11.03 0.67 -0.36
C GLY A 58 9.71 1.43 -0.47
N TYR A 59 9.10 1.79 0.65
CA TYR A 59 7.94 2.68 0.66
C TYR A 59 8.38 4.13 0.62
N LEU A 60 7.59 4.96 -0.05
CA LEU A 60 7.76 6.40 -0.05
C LEU A 60 6.91 7.03 1.06
N THR A 61 7.52 7.92 1.83
CA THR A 61 6.84 8.74 2.83
C THR A 61 6.10 9.89 2.14
N VAL A 62 4.78 9.90 2.22
CA VAL A 62 3.91 10.98 1.72
C VAL A 62 3.70 12.05 2.79
N GLN A 63 3.47 11.60 4.02
CA GLN A 63 3.32 12.43 5.21
C GLN A 63 3.86 11.67 6.42
N GLN A 64 4.48 12.38 7.36
CA GLN A 64 4.96 11.77 8.60
C GLN A 64 3.79 11.49 9.53
N PRO A 65 3.64 10.25 10.05
CA PRO A 65 2.63 9.98 11.05
C PRO A 65 2.99 10.62 12.39
N ASN A 66 2.00 11.16 13.08
CA ASN A 66 2.05 11.57 14.47
C ASN A 66 2.21 10.36 15.40
N PRO A 67 2.82 10.51 16.60
CA PRO A 67 3.12 9.37 17.48
C PRO A 67 1.93 8.49 17.89
N ASP A 68 0.72 9.06 18.00
CA ASP A 68 -0.47 8.38 18.52
C ASP A 68 -1.55 8.14 17.46
N GLU A 69 -1.31 8.51 16.20
CA GLU A 69 -2.31 8.35 15.13
C GLU A 69 -2.14 7.04 14.37
N ALA A 70 -3.21 6.63 13.69
CA ALA A 70 -3.20 5.45 12.86
C ALA A 70 -2.29 5.67 11.64
N ILE A 71 -1.40 4.72 11.39
CA ILE A 71 -0.55 4.72 10.21
C ILE A 71 -1.32 4.08 9.07
N HIS A 72 -1.44 4.82 7.97
CA HIS A 72 -2.10 4.38 6.75
C HIS A 72 -1.07 4.12 5.65
N ILE A 73 -1.06 2.90 5.12
CA ILE A 73 -0.13 2.44 4.10
C ILE A 73 -0.94 2.10 2.85
N LEU A 74 -0.54 2.62 1.69
CA LEU A 74 -1.11 2.25 0.41
C LEU A 74 -0.23 1.19 -0.27
N ASN A 75 -0.84 0.10 -0.71
CA ASN A 75 -0.18 -0.94 -1.50
C ASN A 75 -1.05 -1.41 -2.67
N THR A 76 -0.41 -2.09 -3.63
CA THR A 76 -1.04 -2.67 -4.81
C THR A 76 -1.38 -4.14 -4.59
N TRP A 77 -2.44 -4.60 -5.24
CA TRP A 77 -2.82 -6.01 -5.26
C TRP A 77 -3.38 -6.42 -6.63
N GLU A 78 -3.25 -7.70 -6.95
CA GLU A 78 -3.80 -8.30 -8.16
C GLU A 78 -5.09 -9.06 -7.83
N CYS A 79 -6.14 -8.87 -8.63
CA CYS A 79 -7.37 -9.61 -8.41
C CYS A 79 -7.23 -11.08 -8.88
N PRO A 80 -7.35 -12.08 -7.99
CA PRO A 80 -7.15 -13.48 -8.37
C PRO A 80 -8.24 -14.04 -9.31
N PHE A 81 -9.35 -13.32 -9.47
CA PHE A 81 -10.47 -13.76 -10.31
C PHE A 81 -10.41 -13.24 -11.75
N CYS A 82 -9.95 -11.99 -11.94
CA CYS A 82 -9.94 -11.36 -13.26
C CYS A 82 -8.54 -10.92 -13.72
N GLY A 83 -7.51 -11.12 -12.89
CA GLY A 83 -6.13 -10.75 -13.19
C GLY A 83 -5.89 -9.25 -13.31
N THR A 84 -6.86 -8.40 -12.94
CA THR A 84 -6.65 -6.94 -12.97
C THR A 84 -5.53 -6.59 -11.99
N PRO A 85 -4.39 -6.06 -12.47
CA PRO A 85 -3.26 -5.73 -11.63
C PRO A 85 -3.41 -4.35 -10.98
N TYR A 86 -2.53 -4.06 -10.03
CA TYR A 86 -2.38 -2.73 -9.43
C TYR A 86 -3.66 -2.14 -8.83
N ASN A 87 -4.62 -2.95 -8.35
CA ASN A 87 -5.70 -2.41 -7.53
C ASN A 87 -5.12 -1.85 -6.24
N TRP A 88 -5.74 -0.84 -5.65
CA TRP A 88 -5.22 -0.26 -4.40
C TRP A 88 -5.86 -0.92 -3.19
N ALA A 89 -5.05 -1.12 -2.16
CA ALA A 89 -5.48 -1.46 -0.82
C ALA A 89 -4.83 -0.52 0.20
N GLN A 90 -5.62 -0.10 1.19
CA GLN A 90 -5.13 0.62 2.36
C GLN A 90 -5.00 -0.35 3.52
N ILE A 91 -3.82 -0.32 4.14
CA ILE A 91 -3.51 -1.04 5.38
C ILE A 91 -3.48 0.01 6.49
N THR A 92 -4.28 -0.19 7.53
CA THR A 92 -4.30 0.66 8.72
C THR A 92 -3.61 -0.06 9.86
N VAL A 93 -2.60 0.59 10.44
CA VAL A 93 -1.81 0.10 11.57
C VAL A 93 -1.99 1.05 12.74
N GLN A 94 -2.48 0.55 13.87
CA GLN A 94 -2.67 1.32 15.10
C GLN A 94 -2.07 0.52 16.26
N ASN A 95 -1.36 1.19 17.17
CA ASN A 95 -0.71 0.54 18.32
C ASN A 95 0.14 -0.69 17.92
N GLU A 96 0.89 -0.56 16.81
CA GLU A 96 1.69 -1.64 16.19
C GLU A 96 0.91 -2.86 15.70
N MET A 97 -0.41 -2.77 15.51
CA MET A 97 -1.25 -3.87 15.05
C MET A 97 -1.96 -3.50 13.76
N ILE A 98 -2.07 -4.44 12.81
CA ILE A 98 -2.90 -4.26 11.63
C ILE A 98 -4.36 -4.31 12.08
N GLU A 99 -5.06 -3.19 12.00
CA GLU A 99 -6.49 -3.13 12.32
C GLU A 99 -7.36 -3.40 11.10
N GLU A 100 -6.87 -3.01 9.91
CA GLU A 100 -7.69 -3.05 8.71
C GLU A 100 -6.84 -3.23 7.44
N VAL A 101 -7.39 -3.99 6.48
CA VAL A 101 -6.84 -4.17 5.13
C VAL A 101 -8.01 -4.10 4.15
N LEU A 102 -8.19 -2.96 3.49
CA LEU A 102 -9.34 -2.70 2.62
C LEU A 102 -8.94 -2.34 1.19
N ALA A 103 -9.77 -2.74 0.24
CA ALA A 103 -9.69 -2.24 -1.13
C ALA A 103 -10.19 -0.79 -1.17
N VAL A 104 -9.43 0.10 -1.82
CA VAL A 104 -9.74 1.53 -1.89
C VAL A 104 -9.72 2.03 -3.34
N ALA A 105 -10.46 3.11 -3.60
CA ALA A 105 -10.49 3.73 -4.91
C ALA A 105 -9.16 4.44 -5.22
N LYS A 106 -8.74 4.39 -6.49
CA LYS A 106 -7.59 5.17 -6.99
C LYS A 106 -7.96 6.65 -7.08
N SER A 107 -7.88 7.34 -5.96
CA SER A 107 -8.39 8.69 -5.80
C SER A 107 -7.39 9.58 -5.06
N ARG A 108 -7.53 10.89 -5.28
CA ARG A 108 -6.76 11.91 -4.59
C ARG A 108 -7.03 11.89 -3.10
N GLU A 109 -8.28 11.68 -2.73
CA GLU A 109 -8.75 11.65 -1.35
C GLU A 109 -7.98 10.58 -0.58
N VAL A 110 -7.87 9.36 -1.12
CA VAL A 110 -7.06 8.28 -0.53
C VAL A 110 -5.58 8.67 -0.46
N LEU A 111 -5.00 9.20 -1.54
CA LEU A 111 -3.59 9.62 -1.53
C LEU A 111 -3.29 10.70 -0.47
N SER A 112 -4.25 11.56 -0.16
CA SER A 112 -4.10 12.62 0.84
C SER A 112 -4.20 12.14 2.29
N GLN A 113 -4.60 10.90 2.51
CA GLN A 113 -4.81 10.30 3.84
C GLN A 113 -3.72 9.29 4.21
N VAL A 114 -2.93 8.82 3.25
CA VAL A 114 -1.92 7.79 3.46
C VAL A 114 -0.57 8.39 3.84
N HIS A 115 0.13 7.71 4.75
CA HIS A 115 1.46 8.08 5.23
C HIS A 115 2.55 7.49 4.36
N PHE A 116 2.37 6.25 3.93
CA PHE A 116 3.34 5.48 3.17
C PHE A 116 2.70 4.91 1.91
N VAL A 117 3.43 4.93 0.80
CA VAL A 117 2.97 4.42 -0.49
C VAL A 117 4.03 3.50 -1.08
N SER A 118 3.63 2.30 -1.52
CA SER A 118 4.55 1.37 -2.17
C SER A 118 5.04 1.91 -3.53
N GLU A 119 6.23 1.48 -3.95
CA GLU A 119 6.77 1.86 -5.26
C GLU A 119 5.83 1.48 -6.42
N GLU A 120 5.17 0.33 -6.34
CA GLU A 120 4.21 -0.12 -7.35
C GLU A 120 2.97 0.79 -7.45
N CYS A 121 2.50 1.35 -6.32
CA CYS A 121 1.43 2.35 -6.36
C CYS A 121 1.85 3.59 -7.16
N LEU A 122 3.10 4.04 -6.99
CA LEU A 122 3.64 5.19 -7.73
C LEU A 122 3.79 4.88 -9.22
N ILE A 123 4.26 3.69 -9.58
CA ILE A 123 4.34 3.26 -10.97
C ILE A 123 2.94 3.27 -11.61
N SER A 124 1.94 2.67 -10.94
CA SER A 124 0.56 2.67 -11.43
C SER A 124 -0.01 4.08 -11.57
N LEU A 125 0.34 5.01 -10.66
CA LEU A 125 -0.09 6.41 -10.74
C LEU A 125 0.59 7.15 -11.90
N ALA A 126 1.89 6.91 -12.12
CA ALA A 126 2.65 7.50 -13.22
C ALA A 126 2.04 7.13 -14.57
N GLU A 127 1.70 5.86 -14.74
CA GLU A 127 1.04 5.34 -15.94
C GLU A 127 -0.32 5.99 -16.16
N ALA A 128 -1.14 6.07 -15.11
CA ALA A 128 -2.47 6.70 -15.19
C ALA A 128 -2.40 8.18 -15.59
N LEU A 129 -1.40 8.90 -15.08
CA LEU A 129 -1.19 10.33 -15.36
C LEU A 129 -0.38 10.57 -16.64
N ARG A 130 0.11 9.52 -17.31
CA ARG A 130 1.04 9.61 -18.45
C ARG A 130 2.28 10.44 -18.13
N MET A 131 2.79 10.32 -16.91
CA MET A 131 3.97 11.01 -16.43
C MET A 131 5.16 10.05 -16.30
N PRO A 132 6.40 10.51 -16.55
CA PRO A 132 7.58 9.71 -16.25
C PRO A 132 7.67 9.38 -14.76
N TYR A 133 7.90 8.11 -14.40
CA TYR A 133 8.07 7.66 -13.01
C TYR A 133 9.13 8.47 -12.24
N ASN A 134 10.23 8.84 -12.89
CA ASN A 134 11.30 9.66 -12.30
C ASN A 134 10.82 11.03 -11.82
N ASN A 135 9.72 11.55 -12.38
CA ASN A 135 9.14 12.81 -11.91
C ASN A 135 8.42 12.60 -10.58
N LEU A 136 7.68 11.48 -10.41
CA LEU A 136 7.01 11.17 -9.14
C LEU A 136 7.99 10.94 -7.99
N ARG A 137 9.12 10.29 -8.28
CA ARG A 137 10.13 9.93 -7.27
C ARG A 137 10.92 11.12 -6.74
N ARG A 138 11.00 12.22 -7.50
CA ARG A 138 11.69 13.46 -7.08
C ARG A 138 10.75 14.33 -6.22
N TYR A 139 10.43 13.83 -5.03
CA TYR A 139 10.04 14.48 -3.75
C TYR A 139 9.24 15.80 -3.64
N GLU A 140 8.77 16.43 -4.72
CA GLU A 140 7.92 17.63 -4.63
C GLU A 140 6.55 17.44 -5.29
N LEU A 141 6.40 16.37 -6.08
CA LEU A 141 5.20 16.17 -6.87
C LEU A 141 4.09 15.45 -6.15
N ILE A 142 4.29 14.64 -5.10
CA ILE A 142 3.12 14.01 -4.45
C ILE A 142 2.20 15.04 -3.79
N PRO A 143 2.70 15.99 -2.97
CA PRO A 143 1.85 17.08 -2.48
C PRO A 143 1.26 17.94 -3.60
N ALA A 144 1.96 18.11 -4.73
CA ALA A 144 1.47 18.87 -5.89
C ALA A 144 0.47 18.11 -6.78
N LEU A 145 0.59 16.78 -6.86
CA LEU A 145 -0.30 15.87 -7.58
C LEU A 145 -1.57 15.62 -6.80
N ILE A 146 -1.45 15.55 -5.46
CA ILE A 146 -2.59 15.73 -4.59
C ILE A 146 -3.30 17.01 -5.03
N LYS A 147 -2.67 18.13 -5.40
CA LYS A 147 -3.42 19.33 -5.85
C LYS A 147 -4.07 19.24 -7.25
N GLN A 148 -3.62 18.38 -8.16
CA GLN A 148 -4.00 18.41 -9.59
C GLN A 148 -5.00 17.34 -10.03
N VAL A 149 -5.12 16.24 -9.27
CA VAL A 149 -6.14 15.19 -9.49
C VAL A 149 -7.48 15.60 -8.85
#